data_AF-A0A7L1Y5P9-F1
#
_entry.id   AF-A0A7L1Y5P9-F1
#
_cell.length_a   1.000
_cell.length_b   1.000
_cell.length_c   1.000
_cell.angle_alpha   90.00
_cell.angle_beta   90.00
_cell.angle_gamma   90.00
#
_symmetry.space_group_name_H-M   'P 1'
#
loop_
_entity.id
_entity.type
_entity.pdbx_description
1 polymer ?
#
loop_
_entity_poly.entity_id
_entity_poly.type
_entity_poly.pdbx_seq_one_letter_code
_entity_poly.pdbx_strand_id
1 'polypeptide(L)'
;RCGKVTFQLPLEAAPGSEERICHFSWRSNALKETLRKLQATVTLDPSTAHPELVLSEDGKSVRRGAGPRDLPDTPERFDYWPFVLGH
;
A
#
# COMPACT_ATOMS: atom_id res chain seq x y z
N ARG A 1 42.75 -4.02 -0.81
CA ARG A 1 42.82 -2.80 -1.65
C ARG A 1 41.44 -2.60 -2.26
N CYS A 2 40.68 -1.59 -1.86
CA CYS A 2 39.39 -1.25 -2.44
C CYS A 2 39.56 0.04 -3.24
N GLY A 3 39.27 0.02 -4.54
CA GLY A 3 39.41 1.18 -5.42
C GLY A 3 38.23 2.13 -5.23
N LYS A 4 38.51 3.43 -5.12
CA LYS A 4 37.50 4.47 -5.11
C LYS A 4 36.97 4.64 -6.53
N VAL A 5 35.80 4.09 -6.83
CA VAL A 5 35.11 4.32 -8.10
C VAL A 5 34.42 5.67 -8.02
N THR A 6 34.96 6.66 -8.72
CA THR A 6 34.22 7.89 -9.02
C THR A 6 33.28 7.62 -10.17
N PHE A 7 31.99 7.54 -9.88
CA PHE A 7 30.95 7.53 -10.91
C PHE A 7 30.85 8.94 -11.47
N GLN A 8 31.37 9.16 -12.68
CA GLN A 8 31.10 10.39 -13.42
C GLN A 8 29.70 10.25 -14.02
N LEU A 9 28.72 10.96 -13.45
CA LEU A 9 27.44 11.17 -14.13
C LEU A 9 27.72 11.85 -15.47
N PRO A 10 27.18 11.34 -16.60
CA PRO A 10 27.32 12.03 -17.88
C PRO A 10 26.73 13.44 -17.74
N LEU A 11 27.58 14.46 -17.88
CA LEU A 11 27.20 15.86 -17.63
C LEU A 11 26.18 16.39 -18.65
N GLU A 12 25.93 15.69 -19.75
CA GLU A 12 25.05 16.20 -20.79
C GLU A 12 23.88 15.24 -20.97
N ALA A 13 22.75 15.59 -20.35
CA ALA A 13 21.48 14.97 -20.68
C ALA A 13 21.23 15.18 -22.18
N ALA A 14 21.02 14.10 -22.93
CA ALA A 14 20.83 14.16 -24.38
C ALA A 14 19.80 15.25 -24.74
N PRO A 15 20.04 16.08 -25.78
CA PRO A 15 19.07 17.09 -26.20
C PRO A 15 17.73 16.41 -26.51
N GLY A 16 16.65 16.86 -25.85
CA GLY A 16 15.31 16.24 -25.90
C GLY A 16 14.97 15.33 -24.69
N SER A 17 15.88 15.18 -23.72
CA SER A 17 15.61 14.45 -22.47
C SER A 17 14.59 15.16 -21.59
N GLU A 18 14.65 16.49 -21.47
CA GLU A 18 13.68 17.30 -20.73
C GLU A 18 12.26 17.19 -21.32
N GLU A 19 12.15 17.21 -22.65
CA GLU A 19 10.87 17.11 -23.35
C GLU A 19 10.19 15.75 -23.11
N ARG A 20 10.99 14.67 -23.13
CA ARG A 20 10.56 13.32 -22.75
C ARG A 20 10.16 13.23 -21.28
N ILE A 21 10.88 13.90 -20.39
CA ILE A 21 10.58 13.94 -18.94
C ILE A 21 9.25 14.68 -18.70
N CYS A 22 8.99 15.80 -19.39
CA CYS A 22 7.74 16.54 -19.30
C CYS A 22 6.54 15.71 -19.78
N HIS A 23 6.66 15.04 -20.93
CA HIS A 23 5.61 14.16 -21.44
C HIS A 23 5.37 12.94 -20.55
N PHE A 24 6.44 12.36 -19.96
CA PHE A 24 6.33 11.29 -18.98
C PHE A 24 5.65 11.76 -17.69
N SER A 25 6.04 12.93 -17.17
CA SER A 25 5.44 13.57 -15.99
C SER A 25 3.95 13.82 -16.19
N TRP A 26 3.55 14.33 -17.37
CA TRP A 26 2.14 14.52 -17.71
C TRP A 26 1.33 13.23 -17.68
N ARG A 27 1.81 12.18 -18.37
CA ARG A 27 1.15 10.88 -18.41
C ARG A 27 1.05 10.24 -17.03
N SER A 28 2.08 10.41 -16.20
CA SER A 28 2.09 9.94 -14.82
C SER A 28 1.06 10.69 -13.95
N ASN A 29 0.93 12.01 -14.11
CA ASN A 29 -0.08 12.79 -13.39
C ASN A 29 -1.50 12.43 -13.81
N ALA A 30 -1.77 12.27 -15.11
CA ALA A 30 -3.09 11.84 -15.58
C ALA A 30 -3.48 10.48 -15.00
N LEU A 31 -2.56 9.51 -14.97
CA LEU A 31 -2.78 8.21 -14.33
C LEU A 31 -2.98 8.32 -12.81
N LYS A 32 -2.25 9.20 -12.14
CA LYS A 32 -2.40 9.44 -10.70
C LYS A 32 -3.77 10.03 -10.38
N GLU A 33 -4.26 10.95 -11.19
CA GLU A 33 -5.59 11.56 -11.03
C GLU A 33 -6.72 10.56 -11.35
N THR A 34 -6.56 9.69 -12.35
CA THR A 34 -7.56 8.63 -12.59
C THR A 34 -7.60 7.62 -11.44
N LEU A 35 -6.44 7.20 -10.91
CA LEU A 35 -6.36 6.31 -9.75
C LEU A 35 -6.97 6.94 -8.49
N ARG A 36 -6.73 8.24 -8.24
CA ARG A 36 -7.37 8.97 -7.15
C ARG A 36 -8.90 8.97 -7.26
N LYS A 37 -9.44 9.15 -8.46
CA LYS A 37 -10.90 9.12 -8.70
C LYS A 37 -11.51 7.74 -8.50
N LEU A 38 -10.74 6.67 -8.73
CA LEU A 38 -11.17 5.28 -8.54
C LEU A 38 -10.91 4.76 -7.12
N GLN A 39 -10.25 5.54 -6.27
CA GLN A 39 -9.89 5.13 -4.92
C GLN A 39 -11.15 5.11 -4.03
N ALA A 40 -11.60 3.91 -3.67
CA ALA A 40 -12.59 3.73 -2.61
C ALA A 40 -11.88 3.70 -1.24
N THR A 41 -12.48 4.37 -0.25
CA THR A 41 -12.04 4.20 1.15
C THR A 41 -12.76 2.98 1.71
N VAL A 42 -12.01 1.90 1.89
CA VAL A 42 -12.51 0.69 2.55
C VAL A 42 -12.02 0.70 4.00
N THR A 43 -12.93 0.46 4.93
CA THR A 43 -12.62 0.24 6.34
C THR A 43 -12.95 -1.20 6.70
N LEU A 44 -12.04 -1.87 7.40
CA LEU A 44 -12.19 -3.24 7.84
C LEU A 44 -13.13 -3.34 9.04
N ASP A 45 -14.00 -4.34 9.05
CA ASP A 45 -14.98 -4.58 10.11
C ASP A 45 -14.39 -5.47 11.22
N PRO A 46 -14.18 -4.95 12.44
CA PRO A 46 -13.64 -5.72 13.57
C PRO A 46 -14.54 -6.87 14.04
N SER A 47 -15.85 -6.83 13.76
CA SER A 47 -16.78 -7.89 14.12
C SER A 47 -16.55 -9.15 13.26
N THR A 48 -16.14 -8.96 12.01
CA THR A 48 -15.83 -10.07 11.09
C THR A 48 -14.40 -10.60 11.27
N ALA A 49 -13.51 -9.80 11.84
CA ALA A 49 -12.08 -10.10 11.89
C ALA A 49 -11.76 -11.34 12.74
N HIS A 50 -10.97 -12.25 12.17
CA HIS A 50 -10.46 -13.40 12.91
C HIS A 50 -9.65 -12.99 14.15
N PRO A 51 -9.71 -13.73 15.28
CA PRO A 51 -9.04 -13.36 16.53
C PRO A 51 -7.52 -13.14 16.44
N GLU A 52 -6.85 -13.78 15.49
CA GLU A 52 -5.43 -13.57 15.23
C GLU A 52 -5.10 -12.26 14.48
N LEU A 53 -6.10 -11.56 13.93
CA LEU A 53 -5.89 -10.33 13.18
C LEU A 53 -5.92 -9.11 14.11
N VAL A 54 -4.99 -8.20 13.87
CA VAL A 54 -4.92 -6.90 14.53
C VAL A 54 -5.14 -5.82 13.48
N LEU A 55 -6.25 -5.11 13.62
CA LEU A 55 -6.58 -3.96 12.81
C LEU A 55 -5.95 -2.69 13.38
N SER A 56 -5.59 -1.75 12.52
CA SER A 56 -5.27 -0.39 12.94
C SER A 56 -6.52 0.34 13.45
N GLU A 57 -6.31 1.39 14.24
CA GLU A 57 -7.39 2.22 14.78
C GLU A 57 -8.27 2.83 13.67
N ASP A 58 -7.66 3.18 12.53
CA ASP A 58 -8.38 3.71 11.37
C ASP A 58 -9.11 2.62 10.54
N GLY A 59 -8.94 1.34 10.89
CA GLY A 59 -9.52 0.21 10.19
C GLY A 59 -8.98 0.00 8.76
N LYS A 60 -7.89 0.65 8.35
CA LYS A 60 -7.38 0.57 6.96
C LYS A 60 -6.23 -0.41 6.77
N SER A 61 -5.70 -0.95 7.87
CA SER A 61 -4.60 -1.91 7.82
C SER A 61 -4.85 -3.09 8.76
N VAL A 62 -4.27 -4.22 8.39
CA VAL A 62 -4.34 -5.46 9.15
C VAL A 62 -2.96 -6.09 9.24
N ARG A 63 -2.65 -6.67 10.39
CA ARG A 63 -1.49 -7.53 10.60
C ARG A 63 -1.90 -8.78 11.34
N ARG A 64 -1.16 -9.86 11.15
CA ARG A 64 -1.32 -11.07 11.96
C ARG A 64 -0.60 -10.89 13.30
N GLY A 65 -1.29 -11.15 14.40
CA GLY A 65 -0.75 -11.17 15.75
C GLY A 65 0.02 -12.47 16.04
N ALA A 66 0.56 -12.56 17.26
CA ALA A 66 1.32 -13.74 17.71
C ALA A 66 0.42 -14.96 18.01
N GLY A 67 -0.88 -14.75 18.13
CA GLY A 67 -1.87 -15.80 18.39
C GLY A 67 -3.28 -15.20 18.52
N PRO A 68 -4.29 -16.06 18.79
CA PRO A 68 -5.66 -15.62 18.97
C PRO A 68 -5.77 -14.63 20.13
N ARG A 69 -6.52 -13.55 19.91
CA ARG A 69 -6.87 -12.58 20.95
C ARG A 69 -8.17 -13.00 21.60
N ASP A 70 -8.32 -12.64 22.87
CA ASP A 70 -9.58 -12.78 23.58
C ASP A 70 -10.56 -11.70 23.09
N LEU A 71 -11.45 -12.08 22.18
CA LEU A 71 -12.44 -11.21 21.54
C LEU A 71 -13.83 -11.81 21.75
N PRO A 72 -14.87 -10.96 21.83
CA PRO A 72 -16.24 -11.44 21.89
C PRO A 72 -16.59 -12.23 20.63
N ASP A 73 -17.23 -13.37 20.83
CA ASP A 73 -17.74 -14.19 19.74
C ASP A 73 -18.95 -13.49 19.10
N THR A 74 -18.91 -13.34 17.79
CA THR A 74 -19.95 -12.71 16.98
C THR A 74 -20.25 -13.63 15.81
N PRO A 75 -21.51 -13.80 15.40
CA PRO A 75 -21.87 -14.77 14.36
C PRO A 75 -21.22 -14.47 13.01
N GLU A 76 -20.78 -13.23 12.77
CA GLU A 76 -20.07 -12.80 11.57
C GLU A 76 -18.55 -13.03 11.64
N ARG A 77 -18.01 -13.47 12.79
CA ARG A 77 -16.56 -13.60 13.00
C ARG A 77 -16.01 -14.84 12.31
N PHE A 78 -14.93 -14.66 11.56
CA PHE A 78 -14.18 -15.81 11.07
C PHE A 78 -13.40 -16.48 12.21
N ASP A 79 -13.55 -17.79 12.36
CA ASP A 79 -12.94 -18.60 13.41
C ASP A 79 -11.92 -19.62 12.88
N TYR A 80 -12.02 -19.98 11.60
CA TYR A 80 -11.17 -20.98 10.98
C TYR A 80 -10.00 -20.39 10.17
N TRP A 81 -10.26 -19.37 9.34
CA TRP A 81 -9.24 -18.71 8.54
C TRP A 81 -9.03 -17.25 8.98
N PRO A 82 -7.79 -16.72 8.90
CA PRO A 82 -7.47 -15.36 9.31
C PRO A 82 -7.95 -14.34 8.27
N PHE A 83 -9.27 -14.21 8.13
CA PHE A 83 -9.95 -13.29 7.22
C PHE A 83 -10.63 -12.15 7.98
N VAL A 84 -10.96 -11.09 7.23
CA VAL A 84 -11.70 -9.91 7.68
C VAL A 84 -12.39 -9.31 6.46
N LEU A 85 -13.60 -8.76 6.63
CA LEU A 85 -14.34 -8.07 5.57
C LEU A 85 -14.17 -6.55 5.67
N GLY A 86 -14.39 -5.87 4.55
CA GLY A 86 -14.62 -4.43 4.53
C GLY A 86 -16.09 -4.10 4.78
N HIS A 87 -16.33 -2.90 5.32
CA HIS A 87 -17.65 -2.27 5.46
C HIS A 87 -18.08 -1.58 4.16
#